data_AF-A0A212KWR7-F1
#
_entry.id   AF-A0A212KWR7-F1
#
_cell.length_a   1.000
_cell.length_b   1.000
_cell.length_c   1.000
_cell.angle_alpha   90.00
_cell.angle_beta   90.00
_cell.angle_gamma   90.00
#
_symmetry.space_group_name_H-M   'P 1'
#
loop_
_entity.id
_entity.type
_entity.pdbx_description
1 polymer ?
#
loop_
_entity_poly.entity_id
_entity_poly.type
_entity_poly.pdbx_seq_one_letter_code
_entity_poly.pdbx_strand_id
1 'polypeptide(L)'
;MLFHQLMMLTLGTLTKQMKIYRSIGRMVHFILPLFFILFISSCSKSINNPWSLEKDNVNSPWVSARLSLASVDVFRDLSIELIQTAHNRKMHVSAYSKRFTPSDNSPLLVPLHLKINKQASTVLCQSIDGGQKLTLPEETSNLIINHLLNGDQVSLFIDQYRAELDPITFKARFKDLEDFNNATIAKVQKAL
;
A
#
# COMPACT_ATOMS: atom_id res chain seq x y z
N MET A 1 -39.23 10.92 -69.45
CA MET A 1 -39.93 10.21 -68.35
C MET A 1 -38.98 9.41 -67.45
N LEU A 2 -38.05 8.60 -67.99
CA LEU A 2 -37.12 7.76 -67.22
C LEU A 2 -36.28 8.51 -66.16
N PHE A 3 -35.78 9.71 -66.47
CA PHE A 3 -34.96 10.50 -65.55
C PHE A 3 -35.71 10.89 -64.26
N HIS A 4 -37.01 11.16 -64.37
CA HIS A 4 -37.84 11.56 -63.23
C HIS A 4 -38.10 10.37 -62.28
N GLN A 5 -38.28 9.17 -62.81
CA GLN A 5 -38.42 7.95 -62.00
C GLN A 5 -37.12 7.58 -61.29
N LEU A 6 -35.97 7.75 -61.95
CA LEU A 6 -34.65 7.49 -61.36
C LEU A 6 -34.33 8.48 -60.22
N MET A 7 -34.71 9.76 -60.39
CA MET A 7 -34.53 10.79 -59.36
C MET A 7 -35.41 10.54 -58.12
N MET A 8 -36.64 10.04 -58.31
CA MET A 8 -37.54 9.71 -57.19
C MET A 8 -37.06 8.48 -56.40
N LEU A 9 -36.46 7.49 -57.05
CA LEU A 9 -35.86 6.31 -56.39
C LEU A 9 -34.62 6.69 -55.55
N THR A 10 -33.78 7.59 -56.05
CA THR A 10 -32.59 8.06 -55.32
C THR A 10 -32.95 8.96 -54.13
N LEU A 11 -33.96 9.83 -54.25
CA LEU A 11 -34.47 10.59 -53.10
C LEU A 11 -35.09 9.68 -52.02
N GLY A 12 -35.84 8.65 -52.43
CA GLY A 12 -36.46 7.69 -51.52
C GLY A 12 -35.44 6.86 -50.71
N THR A 13 -34.30 6.53 -51.31
CA THR A 13 -33.22 5.80 -50.63
C THR A 13 -32.41 6.69 -49.69
N LEU A 14 -32.12 7.94 -50.08
CA LEU A 14 -31.45 8.94 -49.23
C LEU A 14 -32.26 9.28 -47.97
N THR A 15 -33.58 9.42 -48.09
CA THR A 15 -34.45 9.72 -46.93
C THR A 15 -34.55 8.55 -45.95
N LYS A 16 -34.51 7.30 -46.42
CA LYS A 16 -34.42 6.11 -45.56
C LYS A 16 -33.07 6.04 -44.83
N GLN A 17 -31.96 6.28 -45.54
CA GLN A 17 -30.61 6.35 -44.95
C GLN A 17 -30.55 7.41 -43.85
N MET A 18 -31.04 8.62 -44.10
CA MET A 18 -31.04 9.70 -43.09
C MET A 18 -31.85 9.37 -41.82
N LYS A 19 -32.97 8.65 -41.95
CA LYS A 19 -33.75 8.21 -40.77
C LYS A 19 -32.98 7.19 -39.92
N ILE A 20 -32.23 6.28 -40.55
CA ILE A 20 -31.41 5.28 -39.85
C ILE A 20 -30.27 5.97 -39.08
N TYR A 21 -29.54 6.89 -39.72
CA TYR A 21 -28.48 7.66 -39.06
C TYR A 21 -28.99 8.47 -37.86
N ARG A 22 -30.17 9.08 -37.98
CA ARG A 22 -30.78 9.84 -36.88
C ARG A 22 -31.20 8.96 -35.70
N SER A 23 -31.58 7.71 -35.97
CA SER A 23 -31.91 6.72 -34.92
C SER A 23 -30.66 6.21 -34.21
N ILE A 24 -29.61 5.87 -34.97
CA ILE A 24 -28.31 5.43 -34.44
C ILE A 24 -27.67 6.54 -33.60
N GLY A 25 -27.70 7.80 -34.07
CA GLY A 25 -27.16 8.93 -33.32
C GLY A 25 -27.82 9.13 -31.95
N ARG A 26 -29.14 8.89 -31.84
CA ARG A 26 -29.84 8.91 -30.55
C ARG A 26 -29.41 7.77 -29.64
N MET A 27 -29.32 6.54 -30.15
CA MET A 27 -28.82 5.40 -29.36
C MET A 27 -27.40 5.66 -28.83
N VAL A 28 -26.49 6.17 -29.67
CA VAL A 28 -25.12 6.47 -29.27
C VAL A 28 -25.08 7.53 -28.16
N HIS A 29 -25.90 8.58 -28.24
CA HIS A 29 -25.98 9.58 -27.17
C HIS A 29 -26.49 9.04 -25.82
N PHE A 30 -27.30 7.97 -25.81
CA PHE A 30 -27.74 7.35 -24.55
C PHE A 30 -26.80 6.27 -24.03
N ILE A 31 -26.16 5.51 -24.92
CA ILE A 31 -25.29 4.37 -24.54
C ILE A 31 -23.90 4.86 -24.09
N LEU A 32 -23.35 5.90 -24.73
CA LEU A 32 -22.03 6.43 -24.41
C LEU A 32 -21.87 6.91 -22.95
N PRO A 33 -22.78 7.74 -22.38
CA PRO A 33 -22.66 8.16 -20.98
C PRO A 33 -22.87 7.00 -20.01
N LEU A 34 -23.73 6.03 -20.32
CA LEU A 34 -23.92 4.83 -19.49
C LEU A 34 -22.64 4.00 -19.40
N PHE A 35 -21.95 3.81 -20.53
CA PHE A 35 -20.66 3.12 -20.56
C PHE A 35 -19.58 3.89 -19.77
N PHE A 36 -19.59 5.22 -19.85
CA PHE A 36 -18.69 6.09 -19.09
C PHE A 36 -18.91 6.00 -17.57
N ILE A 37 -20.17 5.94 -17.13
CA ILE A 37 -20.53 5.76 -15.71
C ILE A 37 -20.08 4.39 -15.19
N LEU A 38 -20.23 3.33 -15.98
CA LEU A 38 -19.76 1.99 -15.65
C LEU A 38 -18.23 1.91 -15.58
N PHE A 39 -17.53 2.65 -16.45
CA PHE A 39 -16.07 2.74 -16.44
C PHE A 39 -15.52 3.48 -15.21
N ILE A 40 -16.14 4.59 -14.82
CA ILE A 40 -15.74 5.35 -13.62
C ILE A 40 -15.96 4.51 -12.35
N SER A 41 -16.99 3.66 -12.33
CA SER A 41 -17.31 2.82 -11.17
C SER A 41 -16.35 1.63 -10.97
N SER A 42 -15.67 1.17 -12.02
CA SER A 42 -14.79 -0.01 -11.95
C SER A 42 -13.36 0.27 -11.44
N CYS A 43 -12.98 1.53 -11.23
CA CYS A 43 -11.65 1.90 -10.72
C CYS A 43 -11.62 2.18 -9.21
N SER A 44 -12.65 1.79 -8.45
CA SER A 44 -12.65 1.91 -6.98
C SER A 44 -11.95 0.70 -6.31
N LYS A 45 -10.76 0.30 -6.81
CA LYS A 45 -9.90 -0.57 -6.02
C LYS A 45 -9.38 0.28 -4.88
N SER A 46 -9.91 0.04 -3.69
CA SER A 46 -9.53 0.69 -2.44
C SER A 46 -8.01 0.63 -2.24
N ILE A 47 -7.33 1.67 -2.69
CA ILE A 47 -5.92 2.00 -2.41
C ILE A 47 -5.73 2.38 -0.93
N ASN A 48 -6.76 2.27 -0.10
CA ASN A 48 -6.76 2.81 1.26
C ASN A 48 -6.13 1.89 2.33
N ASN A 49 -5.43 0.80 1.95
CA ASN A 49 -4.66 0.04 2.94
C ASN A 49 -3.18 0.06 2.59
N PRO A 50 -2.40 0.99 3.18
CA PRO A 50 -0.98 1.09 2.90
C PRO A 50 -0.17 -0.03 3.55
N TRP A 51 -0.78 -0.83 4.45
CA TRP A 51 -0.15 -1.96 5.10
C TRP A 51 -0.46 -3.29 4.38
N SER A 52 0.60 -3.94 3.89
CA SER A 52 0.55 -5.28 3.30
C SER A 52 0.95 -6.34 4.33
N LEU A 53 0.19 -7.43 4.40
CA LEU A 53 0.55 -8.59 5.20
C LEU A 53 0.98 -9.73 4.27
N GLU A 54 2.23 -10.14 4.40
CA GLU A 54 2.81 -11.27 3.70
C GLU A 54 3.10 -12.38 4.71
N LYS A 55 2.77 -13.61 4.34
CA LYS A 55 2.93 -14.79 5.19
C LYS A 55 3.88 -15.74 4.48
N ASP A 56 5.04 -15.97 5.06
CA ASP A 56 5.99 -16.92 4.52
C ASP A 56 5.64 -18.30 5.05
N ASN A 57 4.78 -18.99 4.29
CA ASN A 57 4.38 -20.36 4.56
C ASN A 57 5.22 -21.31 3.69
N VAL A 58 6.54 -21.19 3.79
CA VAL A 58 7.44 -22.21 3.23
C VAL A 58 7.37 -23.41 4.19
N ASN A 59 7.41 -24.65 3.67
CA ASN A 59 7.46 -25.92 4.43
C ASN A 59 8.75 -26.04 5.28
N SER A 60 9.03 -25.02 6.07
CA SER A 60 10.23 -24.75 6.83
C SER A 60 9.81 -24.64 8.30
N PRO A 61 10.64 -25.07 9.25
CA PRO A 61 10.37 -24.87 10.67
C PRO A 61 10.30 -23.37 11.05
N TRP A 62 10.77 -22.49 10.17
CA TRP A 62 10.80 -21.04 10.36
C TRP A 62 9.55 -20.39 9.78
N VAL A 63 8.44 -20.45 10.53
CA VAL A 63 7.22 -19.72 10.17
C VAL A 63 7.38 -18.26 10.53
N SER A 64 7.23 -17.38 9.54
CA SER A 64 7.28 -15.94 9.75
C SER A 64 6.18 -15.21 8.99
N ALA A 65 5.79 -14.06 9.48
CA ALA A 65 4.91 -13.15 8.79
C ALA A 65 5.47 -11.75 8.85
N ARG A 66 5.23 -10.99 7.78
CA ARG A 66 5.75 -9.65 7.59
C ARG A 66 4.58 -8.71 7.32
N LEU A 67 4.47 -7.69 8.17
CA LEU A 67 3.58 -6.56 7.95
C LEU A 67 4.42 -5.39 7.44
N SER A 68 4.17 -4.92 6.22
CA SER A 68 4.99 -3.91 5.56
C SER A 68 4.18 -2.69 5.13
N LEU A 69 4.81 -1.52 5.25
CA LEU A 69 4.37 -0.25 4.69
C LEU A 69 5.38 0.13 3.61
N ALA A 70 4.97 0.07 2.34
CA ALA A 70 5.84 0.42 1.23
C ALA A 70 5.94 1.94 1.06
N SER A 71 7.13 2.43 0.66
CA SER A 71 7.30 3.83 0.29
C SER A 71 6.44 4.18 -0.93
N VAL A 72 5.73 5.31 -0.88
CA VAL A 72 4.99 5.82 -2.06
C VAL A 72 5.96 6.53 -3.00
N ASP A 73 6.88 7.35 -2.45
CA ASP A 73 7.98 7.98 -3.17
C ASP A 73 9.33 7.38 -2.71
N VAL A 74 9.98 6.58 -3.56
CA VAL A 74 11.27 5.93 -3.28
C VAL A 74 12.43 6.90 -2.98
N PHE A 75 12.27 8.19 -3.31
CA PHE A 75 13.29 9.23 -3.08
C PHE A 75 13.08 10.03 -1.79
N ARG A 76 11.90 9.92 -1.16
CA ARG A 76 11.51 10.77 -0.02
C ARG A 76 10.83 10.02 1.11
N ASP A 77 10.34 8.81 0.87
CA ASP A 77 9.59 8.06 1.86
C ASP A 77 10.43 6.90 2.42
N LEU A 78 10.16 6.58 3.68
CA LEU A 78 10.68 5.39 4.34
C LEU A 78 9.73 4.23 4.13
N SER A 79 10.28 3.04 3.92
CA SER A 79 9.54 1.78 4.04
C SER A 79 9.69 1.22 5.44
N ILE A 80 8.61 0.63 5.96
CA ILE A 80 8.57 0.03 7.30
C ILE A 80 8.25 -1.45 7.16
N GLU A 81 8.96 -2.30 7.89
CA GLU A 81 8.66 -3.72 7.96
C GLU A 81 8.62 -4.16 9.41
N LEU A 82 7.53 -4.82 9.81
CA LEU A 82 7.40 -5.53 11.07
C LEU A 82 7.43 -7.03 10.77
N ILE A 83 8.51 -7.68 11.19
CA ILE A 83 8.69 -9.11 11.01
C ILE A 83 8.35 -9.81 12.33
N GLN A 84 7.37 -10.69 12.28
CA GLN A 84 7.00 -11.57 13.39
C GLN A 84 7.48 -12.99 13.11
N THR A 85 8.16 -13.55 14.08
CA THR A 85 8.50 -14.98 14.16
C THR A 85 7.85 -15.57 15.42
N ALA A 86 7.92 -16.89 15.60
CA ALA A 86 7.39 -17.53 16.82
C ALA A 86 8.02 -17.01 18.12
N HIS A 87 9.27 -16.50 18.06
CA HIS A 87 10.05 -16.14 19.25
C HIS A 87 10.35 -14.65 19.38
N ASN A 88 10.28 -13.90 18.28
CA ASN A 88 10.75 -12.52 18.26
C ASN A 88 9.97 -11.68 17.25
N ARG A 89 9.92 -10.39 17.52
CA ARG A 89 9.35 -9.34 16.69
C ARG A 89 10.41 -8.28 16.42
N LYS A 90 10.65 -7.95 15.16
CA LYS A 90 11.60 -6.91 14.77
C LYS A 90 10.96 -5.91 13.84
N MET A 91 11.16 -4.62 14.13
CA MET A 91 10.78 -3.55 13.22
C MET A 91 12.02 -3.02 12.50
N HIS A 92 11.85 -2.82 11.21
CA HIS A 92 12.87 -2.26 10.34
C HIS A 92 12.35 -1.04 9.62
N VAL A 93 13.27 -0.10 9.37
CA VAL A 93 13.06 1.09 8.56
C VAL A 93 14.06 1.03 7.41
N SER A 94 13.65 1.31 6.19
CA SER A 94 14.57 1.37 5.05
C SER A 94 14.27 2.55 4.13
N ALA A 95 15.31 3.02 3.46
CA ALA A 95 15.20 3.95 2.35
C ALA A 95 15.83 3.29 1.12
N TYR A 96 15.06 3.19 0.03
CA TYR A 96 15.54 2.51 -1.17
C TYR A 96 16.72 3.23 -1.83
N SER A 97 16.69 4.56 -1.82
CA SER A 97 17.60 5.40 -2.59
C SER A 97 18.85 5.87 -1.85
N LYS A 98 19.00 5.57 -0.54
CA LYS A 98 20.10 6.12 0.26
C LYS A 98 20.61 5.16 1.33
N ARG A 99 21.94 5.13 1.51
CA ARG A 99 22.58 4.60 2.70
C ARG A 99 22.56 5.65 3.81
N PHE A 100 22.06 5.28 4.97
CA PHE A 100 22.03 6.17 6.12
C PHE A 100 23.43 6.43 6.65
N THR A 101 23.63 7.66 7.14
CA THR A 101 24.92 8.09 7.69
C THR A 101 24.96 7.72 9.18
N PRO A 102 25.97 6.98 9.65
CA PRO A 102 26.13 6.71 11.06
C PRO A 102 26.38 7.98 11.87
N SER A 103 26.14 7.91 13.17
CA SER A 103 26.49 8.95 14.13
C SER A 103 28.01 9.04 14.28
N ASP A 104 28.53 10.26 14.38
CA ASP A 104 29.97 10.52 14.62
C ASP A 104 30.48 9.82 15.89
N ASN A 105 29.61 9.70 16.89
CA ASN A 105 29.93 9.07 18.18
C ASN A 105 29.78 7.55 18.17
N SER A 106 29.14 6.98 17.14
CA SER A 106 28.79 5.55 17.09
C SER A 106 28.65 5.08 15.64
N PRO A 107 29.72 4.51 15.04
CA PRO A 107 29.79 4.23 13.61
C PRO A 107 28.83 3.12 13.12
N LEU A 108 28.14 2.45 14.04
CA LEU A 108 27.13 1.41 13.74
C LEU A 108 25.69 1.87 13.98
N LEU A 109 25.51 3.05 14.60
CA LEU A 109 24.22 3.56 15.02
C LEU A 109 23.84 4.77 14.18
N VAL A 110 22.60 4.80 13.76
CA VAL A 110 22.03 5.85 12.94
C VAL A 110 20.90 6.52 13.74
N PRO A 111 20.91 7.86 13.89
CA PRO A 111 19.83 8.56 14.58
C PRO A 111 18.56 8.59 13.71
N LEU A 112 17.46 8.09 14.26
CA LEU A 112 16.12 8.16 13.70
C LEU A 112 15.26 9.06 14.59
N HIS A 113 14.60 10.06 14.01
CA HIS A 113 13.69 10.91 14.74
C HIS A 113 12.29 10.30 14.74
N LEU A 114 11.78 10.00 15.93
CA LEU A 114 10.45 9.48 16.18
C LEU A 114 9.56 10.59 16.72
N LYS A 115 8.46 10.87 16.02
CA LYS A 115 7.42 11.80 16.47
C LYS A 115 6.14 11.04 16.74
N ILE A 116 5.61 11.20 17.94
CA ILE A 116 4.32 10.63 18.36
C ILE A 116 3.46 11.78 18.83
N ASN A 117 2.35 12.03 18.12
CA ASN A 117 1.53 13.20 18.34
C ASN A 117 2.36 14.51 18.30
N LYS A 118 2.54 15.16 19.46
CA LYS A 118 3.32 16.41 19.61
C LYS A 118 4.72 16.20 20.20
N GLN A 119 5.05 14.98 20.62
CA GLN A 119 6.34 14.67 21.24
C GLN A 119 7.30 14.15 20.19
N ALA A 120 8.54 14.65 20.22
CA ALA A 120 9.61 14.21 19.34
C ALA A 120 10.75 13.67 20.18
N SER A 121 11.35 12.58 19.72
CA SER A 121 12.50 11.91 20.34
C SER A 121 13.46 11.43 19.27
N THR A 122 14.72 11.21 19.63
CA THR A 122 15.71 10.61 18.74
C THR A 122 16.08 9.25 19.28
N VAL A 123 16.02 8.24 18.41
CA VAL A 123 16.33 6.85 18.72
C VAL A 123 17.56 6.45 17.92
N LEU A 124 18.49 5.73 18.56
CA LEU A 124 19.65 5.17 17.87
C LEU A 124 19.28 3.79 17.32
N CYS A 125 19.33 3.63 16.01
CA CYS A 125 19.00 2.39 15.33
C CYS A 125 20.26 1.72 14.80
N GLN A 126 20.29 0.39 14.84
CA GLN A 126 21.41 -0.36 14.28
C GLN A 126 21.29 -0.41 12.76
N SER A 127 22.36 -0.02 12.06
CA SER A 127 22.40 -0.14 10.61
C SER A 127 22.71 -1.58 10.17
N ILE A 128 21.96 -2.08 9.18
CA ILE A 128 22.17 -3.36 8.50
C ILE A 128 22.12 -3.17 6.97
N ASP A 129 22.35 -4.25 6.22
CA ASP A 129 22.21 -4.29 4.76
C ASP A 129 22.99 -3.16 4.03
N GLY A 130 24.28 -3.05 4.35
CA GLY A 130 25.15 -2.05 3.73
C GLY A 130 24.76 -0.59 4.00
N GLY A 131 23.93 -0.31 5.00
CA GLY A 131 23.55 1.06 5.38
C GLY A 131 22.12 1.45 5.02
N GLN A 132 21.37 0.65 4.26
CA GLN A 132 20.07 1.06 3.71
C GLN A 132 18.87 0.67 4.57
N LYS A 133 19.08 -0.24 5.52
CA LYS A 133 18.05 -0.74 6.42
C LYS A 133 18.51 -0.58 7.86
N LEU A 134 17.63 -0.09 8.70
CA LEU A 134 17.84 0.12 10.13
C LEU A 134 16.97 -0.86 10.91
N THR A 135 17.51 -1.43 11.97
CA THR A 135 16.75 -2.18 12.96
C THR A 135 16.47 -1.28 14.15
N LEU A 136 15.20 -1.14 14.49
CA LEU A 136 14.78 -0.38 15.67
C LEU A 136 15.05 -1.20 16.92
N PRO A 137 15.42 -0.56 18.04
CA PRO A 137 15.40 -1.20 19.35
C PRO A 137 14.02 -1.81 19.64
N GLU A 138 14.01 -2.91 20.37
CA GLU A 138 12.76 -3.62 20.71
C GLU A 138 11.80 -2.73 21.50
N GLU A 139 12.32 -1.98 22.47
CA GLU A 139 11.54 -1.03 23.28
C GLU A 139 10.85 0.02 22.40
N THR A 140 11.57 0.59 21.42
CA THR A 140 11.02 1.54 20.46
C THR A 140 9.98 0.90 19.56
N SER A 141 10.23 -0.32 19.08
CA SER A 141 9.29 -1.07 18.24
C SER A 141 7.97 -1.30 18.98
N ASN A 142 8.04 -1.76 20.23
CA ASN A 142 6.86 -1.98 21.08
C ASN A 142 6.12 -0.68 21.39
N LEU A 143 6.85 0.41 21.65
CA LEU A 143 6.29 1.73 21.88
C LEU A 143 5.51 2.23 20.64
N ILE A 144 6.08 2.12 19.44
CA ILE A 144 5.39 2.48 18.18
C ILE A 144 4.13 1.64 18.00
N ILE A 145 4.21 0.31 18.17
CA ILE A 145 3.07 -0.60 18.03
C ILE A 145 1.95 -0.20 18.98
N ASN A 146 2.26 0.03 20.26
CA ASN A 146 1.25 0.39 21.27
C ASN A 146 0.54 1.70 20.90
N HIS A 147 1.28 2.72 20.47
CA HIS A 147 0.69 3.99 20.03
C HIS A 147 -0.20 3.82 18.79
N LEU A 148 0.23 3.04 17.79
CA LEU A 148 -0.60 2.75 16.62
C LEU A 148 -1.88 1.98 16.98
N LEU A 149 -1.81 1.02 17.90
CA LEU A 149 -2.99 0.29 18.38
C LEU A 149 -3.99 1.17 19.13
N ASN A 150 -3.49 2.23 19.78
CA ASN A 150 -4.27 3.25 20.46
C ASN A 150 -4.85 4.31 19.52
N GLY A 151 -4.49 4.30 18.24
CA GLY A 151 -4.97 5.29 17.27
C GLY A 151 -4.12 6.56 17.19
N ASP A 152 -2.96 6.60 17.83
CA ASP A 152 -2.07 7.75 17.81
C ASP A 152 -1.37 7.90 16.45
N GLN A 153 -1.09 9.14 16.07
CA GLN A 153 -0.31 9.43 14.86
C GLN A 153 1.18 9.27 15.16
N VAL A 154 1.82 8.38 14.42
CA VAL A 154 3.27 8.14 14.51
C VAL A 154 3.94 8.54 13.21
N SER A 155 5.04 9.26 13.31
CA SER A 155 5.87 9.63 12.16
C SER A 155 7.35 9.37 12.45
N LEU A 156 8.05 8.87 11.45
CA LEU A 156 9.47 8.55 11.50
C LEU A 156 10.20 9.43 10.49
N PHE A 157 11.34 10.00 10.88
CA PHE A 157 12.13 10.87 10.02
C PHE A 157 13.61 10.54 10.14
N ILE A 158 14.30 10.56 9.00
CA ILE A 158 15.75 10.47 8.92
C ILE A 158 16.24 11.29 7.74
N ASP A 159 17.09 12.28 8.01
CA ASP A 159 17.46 13.30 7.03
C ASP A 159 16.22 13.95 6.37
N GLN A 160 16.06 13.75 5.06
CA GLN A 160 14.92 14.21 4.25
C GLN A 160 13.82 13.14 4.09
N TYR A 161 14.05 11.92 4.56
CA TYR A 161 13.13 10.81 4.39
C TYR A 161 12.12 10.76 5.53
N ARG A 162 10.86 10.43 5.20
CA ARG A 162 9.79 10.35 6.19
C ARG A 162 8.86 9.16 5.98
N ALA A 163 8.27 8.65 7.05
CA ALA A 163 7.09 7.80 6.98
C ALA A 163 6.04 8.29 7.96
N GLU A 164 4.80 8.39 7.48
CA GLU A 164 3.62 8.63 8.30
C GLU A 164 2.87 7.31 8.42
N LEU A 165 2.70 6.83 9.65
CA LEU A 165 2.12 5.53 9.91
C LEU A 165 0.62 5.69 10.15
N ASP A 166 -0.20 5.05 9.30
CA ASP A 166 -1.66 5.04 9.47
C ASP A 166 -2.08 4.02 10.55
N PRO A 167 -2.62 4.48 11.70
CA PRO A 167 -2.98 3.59 12.80
C PRO A 167 -4.24 2.74 12.52
N ILE A 168 -5.18 3.24 11.70
CA ILE A 168 -6.44 2.53 11.39
C ILE A 168 -6.11 1.30 10.52
N THR A 169 -5.41 1.60 9.43
CA THR A 169 -4.55 0.73 8.62
C THR A 169 -3.92 -0.43 9.39
N PHE A 170 -3.01 0.00 10.25
CA PHE A 170 -2.14 -0.86 11.02
C PHE A 170 -2.92 -1.79 11.95
N LYS A 171 -3.87 -1.26 12.74
CA LYS A 171 -4.61 -2.03 13.75
C LYS A 171 -5.35 -3.23 13.15
N ALA A 172 -5.98 -3.04 11.99
CA ALA A 172 -6.68 -4.13 11.30
C ALA A 172 -5.70 -5.23 10.88
N ARG A 173 -4.57 -4.87 10.24
CA ARG A 173 -3.58 -5.84 9.76
C ARG A 173 -2.73 -6.47 10.85
N PHE A 174 -2.49 -5.74 11.92
CA PHE A 174 -1.77 -6.24 13.08
C PHE A 174 -2.57 -7.35 13.79
N LYS A 175 -3.91 -7.24 13.83
CA LYS A 175 -4.76 -8.34 14.29
C LYS A 175 -4.60 -9.60 13.43
N ASP A 176 -4.61 -9.46 12.10
CA ASP A 176 -4.38 -10.58 11.18
C ASP A 176 -3.01 -11.26 11.40
N LEU A 177 -2.00 -10.46 11.79
CA LEU A 177 -0.65 -10.93 12.13
C LEU A 177 -0.63 -11.73 13.44
N GLU A 178 -1.27 -11.22 14.50
CA GLU A 178 -1.39 -11.90 15.80
C GLU A 178 -2.16 -13.23 15.69
N ASP A 179 -3.29 -13.23 14.97
CA ASP A 179 -4.09 -14.44 14.73
C ASP A 179 -3.26 -15.52 14.02
N PHE A 180 -2.42 -15.13 13.05
CA PHE A 180 -1.49 -16.03 12.37
C PHE A 180 -0.42 -16.57 13.32
N ASN A 181 0.16 -15.72 14.17
CA ASN A 181 1.19 -16.13 15.12
C ASN A 181 0.64 -17.12 16.15
N ASN A 182 -0.55 -16.86 16.69
CA ASN A 182 -1.22 -17.75 17.64
C ASN A 182 -1.53 -19.13 17.03
N ALA A 183 -2.03 -19.16 15.79
CA ALA A 183 -2.26 -20.40 15.06
C ALA A 183 -0.96 -21.18 14.81
N THR A 184 0.13 -20.47 14.53
CA THR A 184 1.46 -21.03 14.31
C THR A 184 2.03 -21.65 15.58
N ILE A 185 2.00 -20.92 16.69
CA ILE A 185 2.47 -21.41 18.00
C ILE A 185 1.70 -22.67 18.41
N ALA A 186 0.37 -22.66 18.26
CA ALA A 186 -0.46 -23.82 18.58
C ALA A 186 -0.12 -25.04 17.70
N LYS A 187 0.25 -24.84 16.43
CA LYS A 187 0.68 -25.93 15.53
C LYS A 187 2.04 -26.49 15.94
N VAL A 188 2.99 -25.64 16.30
CA VAL A 188 4.33 -26.05 16.76
C VAL A 188 4.23 -26.83 18.08
N GLN A 189 3.43 -26.37 19.03
CA GLN A 189 3.23 -27.04 20.32
C GLN A 189 2.60 -28.44 20.19
N LYS A 190 1.78 -28.69 19.17
CA LYS A 190 1.18 -30.01 18.92
C LYS A 190 2.15 -31.00 18.25
N ALA A 191 3.25 -30.52 17.69
CA ALA A 191 4.23 -31.34 16.99
C ALA A 191 5.38 -31.81 17.89
N LEU A 192 5.49 -31.25 19.11
CA LEU A 192 6.43 -31.62 20.16
C LEU A 192 5.76 -32.59 21.13
#